data_AF-A0A1G4SVW3-F1
#
_entry.id   AF-A0A1G4SVW3-F1
#
_cell.length_a   1.000
_cell.length_b   1.000
_cell.length_c   1.000
_cell.angle_alpha   90.00
_cell.angle_beta   90.00
_cell.angle_gamma   90.00
#
_symmetry.space_group_name_H-M   'P 1'
#
loop_
_entity.id
_entity.type
_entity.pdbx_description
1 polymer ?
#
loop_
_entity_poly.entity_id
_entity_poly.type
_entity_poly.pdbx_seq_one_letter_code
_entity_poly.pdbx_strand_id
1 'polypeptide(L)'
;MTISTLVDSNIFIDILGPDTAERQWSLKSLKQCVIDGDLVTNVVIWSDLAASPLSEEQLTSALSWLDVKREAVPFEAAFRAGKAHRLYRRAGGQRERILPDFLVGAHADWRRHRLLTRDAFRYRSYFPSLDLITPETHP
;
A
#
# COMPACT_ATOMS: atom_id res chain seq x y z
N MET A 1 -21.33 5.29 3.00
CA MET A 1 -20.30 4.22 3.02
C MET A 1 -18.98 4.94 3.15
N THR A 2 -18.27 4.81 4.27
CA THR A 2 -16.92 5.35 4.43
C THR A 2 -15.97 4.57 3.52
N ILE A 3 -15.13 5.26 2.77
CA ILE A 3 -14.20 4.67 1.82
C ILE A 3 -12.88 4.42 2.56
N SER A 4 -12.55 3.15 2.81
CA SER A 4 -11.28 2.79 3.43
C SER A 4 -10.14 2.79 2.41
N THR A 5 -8.93 3.12 2.87
CA THR A 5 -7.73 3.21 2.05
C THR A 5 -6.64 2.30 2.62
N LEU A 6 -6.17 1.34 1.81
CA LEU A 6 -4.95 0.59 2.08
C LEU A 6 -3.76 1.50 1.77
N VAL A 7 -2.84 1.66 2.72
CA VAL A 7 -1.67 2.53 2.58
C VAL A 7 -0.45 1.67 2.26
N ASP A 8 0.19 1.92 1.12
CA ASP A 8 1.38 1.18 0.68
C ASP A 8 2.62 1.50 1.54
N SER A 9 3.62 0.62 1.54
CA SER A 9 4.82 0.78 2.38
C SER A 9 5.61 2.03 2.00
N ASN A 10 5.68 2.37 0.70
CA ASN A 10 6.40 3.55 0.22
C ASN A 10 5.89 4.86 0.85
N ILE A 11 4.59 4.94 1.18
CA ILE A 11 3.99 6.10 1.84
C ILE A 11 4.44 6.19 3.29
N PHE A 12 4.40 5.07 4.02
CA PHE A 12 4.90 5.00 5.39
C PHE A 12 6.39 5.32 5.47
N ILE A 13 7.17 4.85 4.50
CA ILE A 13 8.61 5.14 4.39
C ILE A 13 8.82 6.65 4.19
N ASP A 14 8.06 7.29 3.31
CA ASP A 14 8.20 8.73 3.06
C ASP A 14 7.91 9.55 4.33
N ILE A 15 6.81 9.26 5.05
CA ILE A 15 6.42 10.06 6.22
C ILE A 15 7.41 9.93 7.40
N LEU A 16 8.08 8.78 7.51
CA LEU A 16 9.13 8.49 8.48
C LEU A 16 10.51 9.01 8.03
N GLY A 17 10.65 9.30 6.74
CA GLY A 17 11.88 9.78 6.13
C GLY A 17 12.13 11.29 6.25
N PRO A 18 13.19 11.78 5.58
CA PRO A 18 13.53 13.20 5.55
C PRO A 18 12.46 14.04 4.84
N ASP A 19 12.49 15.36 5.02
CA ASP A 19 11.60 16.29 4.32
C ASP A 19 11.97 16.38 2.83
N THR A 20 11.24 15.62 2.01
CA THR A 20 11.33 15.60 0.55
C THR A 20 9.98 15.94 -0.09
N ALA A 21 9.95 16.18 -1.40
CA ALA A 21 8.71 16.38 -2.13
C ALA A 21 7.77 15.16 -2.02
N GLU A 22 8.31 13.95 -2.01
CA GLU A 22 7.56 12.71 -1.80
C GLU A 22 6.93 12.69 -0.42
N ARG A 23 7.67 13.07 0.63
CA ARG A 23 7.11 13.17 1.99
C ARG A 23 5.98 14.19 2.08
N GLN A 24 6.13 15.35 1.45
CA GLN A 24 5.10 16.39 1.45
C GLN A 24 3.82 15.92 0.76
N TRP A 25 3.96 15.27 -0.40
CA TRP A 25 2.83 14.68 -1.10
C TRP A 25 2.18 13.54 -0.29
N SER A 26 2.99 12.60 0.22
CA SER A 26 2.53 11.47 1.02
C SER A 26 1.79 11.94 2.27
N LEU A 27 2.30 12.94 2.99
CA LEU A 27 1.62 13.53 4.15
C LEU A 27 0.29 14.20 3.78
N LYS A 28 0.26 14.98 2.69
CA LYS A 28 -0.97 15.65 2.20
C LYS A 28 -2.03 14.62 1.83
N SER A 29 -1.68 13.62 1.02
CA SER A 29 -2.59 12.58 0.56
C SER A 29 -3.06 11.68 1.70
N LEU A 30 -2.18 11.32 2.64
CA LEU A 30 -2.52 10.54 3.82
C LEU A 30 -3.52 11.28 4.71
N LYS A 31 -3.30 12.57 4.96
CA LYS A 31 -4.25 13.42 5.72
C LYS A 31 -5.62 13.47 5.06
N GLN A 32 -5.68 13.56 3.73
CA GLN A 32 -6.95 13.51 3.01
C GLN A 32 -7.63 12.14 3.19
N CYS A 33 -6.86 11.05 3.10
CA CYS A 33 -7.42 9.70 3.30
C CYS A 33 -7.99 9.51 4.72
N VAL A 34 -7.36 10.08 5.75
CA VAL A 34 -7.87 10.08 7.13
C VAL A 34 -9.21 10.82 7.23
N ILE A 35 -9.40 11.90 6.47
CA ILE A 35 -10.67 12.64 6.44
C ILE A 35 -11.77 11.82 5.75
N ASP A 36 -11.42 11.10 4.68
CA ASP A 36 -12.36 10.35 3.86
C ASP A 36 -12.84 9.04 4.49
N GLY A 37 -12.02 8.43 5.36
CA GLY A 37 -12.35 7.16 6.00
C GLY A 37 -11.18 6.46 6.69
N ASP A 38 -11.35 5.17 6.93
CA ASP A 38 -10.37 4.36 7.65
C ASP A 38 -9.08 4.14 6.83
N LEU A 39 -7.94 4.24 7.51
CA LEU A 39 -6.67 3.76 6.97
C LEU A 39 -6.47 2.29 7.32
N VAL A 40 -5.97 1.53 6.35
CA VAL A 40 -5.73 0.09 6.48
C VAL A 40 -4.27 -0.22 6.13
N THR A 41 -3.69 -1.17 6.85
CA THR A 41 -2.43 -1.82 6.51
C THR A 41 -2.58 -3.34 6.66
N ASN A 42 -1.58 -4.09 6.20
CA ASN A 42 -1.56 -5.54 6.34
C ASN A 42 -0.14 -6.04 6.69
N VAL A 43 -0.03 -7.34 6.98
CA VAL A 43 1.23 -7.97 7.38
C VAL A 43 2.35 -7.81 6.36
N VAL A 44 2.04 -7.74 5.06
CA VAL A 44 3.04 -7.57 3.99
C VAL A 44 3.62 -6.17 4.04
N ILE A 45 2.75 -5.15 4.08
CA ILE A 45 3.16 -3.75 4.22
C ILE A 45 3.95 -3.54 5.52
N TRP A 46 3.44 -4.07 6.64
CA TRP A 46 4.10 -3.95 7.93
C TRP A 46 5.48 -4.62 7.95
N SER A 47 5.61 -5.78 7.30
CA SER A 47 6.90 -6.47 7.20
C SER A 47 7.94 -5.70 6.39
N ASP A 48 7.52 -4.93 5.39
CA ASP A 48 8.42 -4.10 4.58
C ASP A 48 9.02 -2.93 5.39
N LEU A 49 8.24 -2.42 6.36
CA LEU A 49 8.70 -1.38 7.28
C LEU A 49 9.82 -1.82 8.23
N ALA A 50 10.05 -3.14 8.38
CA ALA A 50 11.15 -3.67 9.18
C ALA A 50 12.53 -3.35 8.59
N ALA A 51 12.62 -2.85 7.34
CA ALA A 51 13.86 -2.34 6.77
C ALA A 51 14.27 -0.97 7.36
N SER A 52 13.37 -0.29 8.07
CA SER A 52 13.65 0.96 8.78
C SER A 52 14.64 0.74 9.93
N PRO A 53 15.48 1.73 10.31
CA PRO A 53 16.30 1.66 11.51
C PRO A 53 15.50 1.69 12.83
N LEU A 54 14.19 1.94 12.76
CA LEU A 54 13.32 1.98 13.93
C LEU A 54 13.00 0.57 14.46
N SER A 55 12.90 0.42 15.78
CA SER A 55 12.29 -0.76 16.38
C SER A 55 10.79 -0.83 16.06
N GLU A 56 10.18 -2.00 16.21
CA GLU A 56 8.73 -2.16 15.99
C GLU A 56 7.90 -1.27 16.95
N GLU A 57 8.35 -1.08 18.18
CA GLU A 57 7.71 -0.19 19.15
C GLU A 57 7.80 1.28 18.73
N GLN A 58 8.97 1.71 18.22
CA GLN A 58 9.16 3.05 17.69
C GLN A 58 8.30 3.30 16.46
N LEU A 59 8.23 2.32 15.55
CA LEU A 59 7.37 2.37 14.36
C LEU A 59 5.90 2.48 14.75
N THR A 60 5.44 1.63 15.68
CA THR A 60 4.07 1.66 16.18
C THR A 60 3.74 2.99 16.83
N SER A 61 4.66 3.54 17.64
CA SER A 61 4.48 4.84 18.28
C SER A 61 4.41 5.98 17.25
N ALA A 62 5.29 5.97 16.25
CA ALA A 62 5.34 6.99 15.19
C ALA A 62 4.09 7.01 14.30
N LEU A 63 3.43 5.86 14.13
CA LEU A 63 2.21 5.73 13.32
C LEU A 63 0.92 5.78 14.14
N SER A 64 0.99 5.86 15.47
CA SER A 64 -0.18 5.79 16.36
C SER A 64 -1.24 6.87 16.09
N TRP A 65 -0.82 8.06 15.67
CA TRP A 65 -1.71 9.18 15.36
C TRP A 65 -2.60 8.96 14.12
N LEU A 66 -2.29 7.95 13.31
CA LEU A 66 -3.04 7.61 12.10
C LEU A 66 -4.19 6.64 12.34
N ASP A 67 -4.24 5.98 13.50
CA ASP A 67 -5.20 4.90 13.82
C ASP A 67 -5.34 3.85 12.71
N VAL A 68 -4.20 3.44 12.11
CA VAL A 68 -4.19 2.51 10.98
C VAL A 68 -4.67 1.12 11.41
N LYS A 69 -5.76 0.65 10.81
CA LYS A 69 -6.32 -0.67 11.05
C LYS A 69 -5.45 -1.75 10.40
N ARG A 70 -5.01 -2.71 11.20
CA ARG A 70 -4.28 -3.89 10.69
C ARG A 70 -5.29 -4.94 10.25
N GLU A 71 -5.33 -5.23 8.95
CA GLU A 71 -6.17 -6.28 8.37
C GLU A 71 -5.33 -7.48 7.92
N ALA A 72 -5.85 -8.69 8.15
CA ALA A 72 -5.30 -9.90 7.55
C ALA A 72 -5.58 -9.90 6.04
N VAL A 73 -4.60 -10.34 5.24
CA VAL A 73 -4.82 -10.56 3.80
C VAL A 73 -5.77 -11.74 3.63
N PRO A 74 -6.95 -11.57 3.00
CA PRO A 74 -7.89 -12.67 2.78
C PRO A 74 -7.27 -13.78 1.92
N PHE A 75 -7.64 -15.04 2.17
CA PHE A 75 -7.13 -16.17 1.37
C PHE A 75 -7.51 -16.05 -0.11
N GLU A 76 -8.68 -15.50 -0.40
CA GLU A 76 -9.16 -15.22 -1.75
C GLU A 76 -8.33 -14.15 -2.45
N ALA A 77 -7.93 -13.11 -1.71
CA ALA A 77 -6.99 -12.10 -2.19
C ALA A 77 -5.62 -12.73 -2.49
N ALA A 78 -5.13 -13.60 -1.60
CA ALA A 78 -3.85 -14.30 -1.80
C ALA A 78 -3.87 -15.19 -3.06
N PHE A 79 -4.97 -15.88 -3.35
CA PHE A 79 -5.11 -16.65 -4.58
C PHE A 79 -5.07 -15.75 -5.84
N ARG A 80 -5.78 -14.61 -5.81
CA ARG A 80 -5.73 -13.62 -6.91
C ARG A 80 -4.32 -13.05 -7.11
N ALA A 81 -3.61 -12.75 -6.02
CA ALA A 81 -2.21 -12.33 -6.06
C ALA A 81 -1.34 -13.37 -6.78
N GLY A 82 -1.47 -14.66 -6.43
CA GLY A 82 -0.74 -15.74 -7.07
C GLY A 82 -1.04 -15.87 -8.57
N LYS A 83 -2.30 -15.67 -8.99
CA LYS A 83 -2.69 -15.65 -10.40
C LYS A 83 -2.06 -14.47 -11.15
N ALA A 84 -2.14 -13.28 -10.58
CA ALA A 84 -1.54 -12.07 -11.15
C ALA A 84 -0.02 -12.19 -11.25
N HIS A 85 0.65 -12.66 -10.21
CA HIS A 85 2.09 -12.93 -10.21
C HIS A 85 2.49 -13.96 -11.28
N ARG A 86 1.71 -15.03 -11.45
CA ARG A 86 1.95 -16.02 -12.52
C ARG A 86 1.81 -15.41 -13.92
N LEU A 87 0.84 -14.53 -14.14
CA LEU A 87 0.68 -13.81 -15.41
C LEU A 87 1.88 -12.89 -15.67
N TYR A 88 2.30 -12.12 -14.66
CA TYR A 88 3.50 -11.29 -14.74
C TYR A 88 4.75 -12.08 -15.13
N ARG A 89 4.99 -13.21 -14.47
CA ARG A 89 6.13 -14.09 -14.77
C ARG A 89 6.10 -14.65 -16.18
N ARG A 90 4.91 -14.92 -16.73
CA ARG A 90 4.74 -15.39 -18.11
C ARG A 90 4.97 -14.30 -19.14
N ALA A 91 4.67 -13.04 -18.80
CA ALA A 91 4.87 -11.89 -19.66
C ALA A 91 6.33 -11.39 -19.71
N GLY A 92 7.31 -12.20 -19.27
CA GLY A 92 8.72 -11.79 -19.23
C GLY A 92 9.06 -10.86 -18.07
N GLY A 93 8.20 -10.78 -17.05
CA GLY A 93 8.44 -9.99 -15.86
C GLY A 93 9.79 -10.31 -15.21
N GLN A 94 10.61 -9.29 -14.98
CA GLN A 94 11.89 -9.44 -14.30
C GLN A 94 11.70 -10.04 -12.89
N ARG A 95 12.76 -10.70 -12.39
CA ARG A 95 12.76 -11.34 -11.06
C ARG A 95 12.46 -10.38 -9.89
N GLU A 96 12.50 -9.07 -10.14
CA GLU A 96 12.36 -8.02 -9.14
C GLU A 96 10.93 -7.81 -8.62
N ARG A 97 9.86 -8.12 -9.39
CA ARG A 97 8.51 -8.04 -8.80
C ARG A 97 8.24 -9.28 -7.96
N ILE A 98 8.33 -9.08 -6.65
CA ILE A 98 8.17 -10.11 -5.65
C ILE A 98 6.66 -10.29 -5.37
N LEU A 99 6.24 -11.50 -5.00
CA LEU A 99 4.87 -11.84 -4.59
C LEU A 99 4.21 -10.84 -3.59
N PRO A 100 4.93 -10.22 -2.62
CA PRO A 100 4.43 -9.15 -1.76
C PRO A 100 3.60 -8.07 -2.46
N ASP A 101 4.08 -7.51 -3.57
CA ASP A 101 3.38 -6.43 -4.28
C ASP A 101 1.99 -6.86 -4.76
N PHE A 102 1.91 -8.10 -5.27
CA PHE A 102 0.65 -8.67 -5.72
C PHE A 102 -0.30 -8.93 -4.56
N LEU A 103 0.22 -9.25 -3.36
CA LEU A 103 -0.59 -9.40 -2.16
C LEU A 103 -1.18 -8.06 -1.71
N VAL A 104 -0.41 -6.98 -1.79
CA VAL A 104 -0.90 -5.61 -1.48
C VAL A 104 -2.03 -5.22 -2.43
N GLY A 105 -1.78 -5.30 -3.75
CA GLY A 105 -2.78 -4.95 -4.77
C GLY A 105 -4.04 -5.83 -4.69
N ALA A 106 -3.87 -7.14 -4.51
CA ALA A 106 -5.01 -8.06 -4.41
C ALA A 106 -5.83 -7.86 -3.13
N HIS A 107 -5.18 -7.50 -2.01
CA HIS A 107 -5.89 -7.19 -0.77
C HIS A 107 -6.78 -5.95 -0.98
N ALA A 108 -6.22 -4.88 -1.52
CA ALA A 108 -6.97 -3.66 -1.78
C ALA A 108 -8.15 -3.92 -2.74
N ASP A 109 -7.91 -4.62 -3.85
CA ASP A 109 -8.94 -4.96 -4.84
C ASP A 109 -10.06 -5.85 -4.24
N TRP A 110 -9.68 -6.89 -3.48
CA TRP A 110 -10.66 -7.82 -2.90
C TRP A 110 -11.57 -7.15 -1.87
N ARG A 111 -11.01 -6.32 -0.99
CA ARG A 111 -11.77 -5.58 0.04
C ARG A 111 -12.40 -4.30 -0.48
N ARG A 112 -12.14 -3.92 -1.74
CA ARG A 112 -12.54 -2.64 -2.36
C ARG A 112 -12.03 -1.43 -1.58
N HIS A 113 -10.83 -1.55 -1.03
CA HIS A 113 -10.10 -0.39 -0.52
C HIS A 113 -9.59 0.43 -1.71
N ARG A 114 -9.47 1.74 -1.52
CA ARG A 114 -8.53 2.52 -2.34
C ARG A 114 -7.11 2.11 -1.97
N LEU A 115 -6.15 2.33 -2.87
CA LEU A 115 -4.74 2.14 -2.56
C LEU A 115 -3.98 3.46 -2.72
N LEU A 116 -3.42 3.96 -1.62
CA LEU A 116 -2.51 5.11 -1.62
C LEU A 116 -1.09 4.61 -1.85
N THR A 117 -0.46 5.03 -2.96
CA THR A 117 0.88 4.57 -3.35
C THR A 117 1.55 5.55 -4.31
N ARG A 118 2.89 5.58 -4.32
CA ARG A 118 3.67 6.23 -5.38
C ARG A 118 3.86 5.36 -6.63
N ASP A 119 3.65 4.05 -6.52
CA ASP A 119 4.03 3.08 -7.57
C ASP A 119 2.83 2.68 -8.45
N ALA A 120 2.12 3.66 -9.03
CA ALA A 120 0.88 3.44 -9.78
C ALA A 120 0.98 2.35 -10.86
N PHE A 121 2.07 2.38 -11.64
CA PHE A 121 2.32 1.43 -12.73
C PHE A 121 2.38 -0.03 -12.26
N ARG A 122 2.80 -0.26 -11.01
CA ARG A 122 2.91 -1.59 -10.41
C ARG A 122 1.55 -2.29 -10.34
N TYR A 123 0.51 -1.53 -10.01
CA TYR A 123 -0.83 -2.06 -9.70
C TYR A 123 -1.78 -2.05 -10.91
N ARG A 124 -1.78 -0.98 -11.72
CA ARG A 124 -2.74 -0.79 -12.84
C ARG A 124 -2.80 -1.96 -13.81
N SER A 125 -1.67 -2.61 -14.07
CA SER A 125 -1.59 -3.71 -15.05
C SER A 125 -2.30 -4.99 -14.60
N TYR A 126 -2.41 -5.22 -13.28
CA TYR A 126 -2.89 -6.49 -12.73
C TYR A 126 -4.17 -6.34 -11.90
N PHE A 127 -4.48 -5.13 -11.46
CA PHE A 127 -5.69 -4.79 -10.70
C PHE A 127 -6.35 -3.54 -11.32
N PRO A 128 -6.92 -3.65 -12.54
CA PRO A 128 -7.43 -2.49 -13.28
C PRO A 128 -8.68 -1.84 -12.64
N SER A 129 -9.39 -2.58 -11.78
CA SER A 129 -10.52 -2.10 -10.99
C SER A 129 -10.13 -1.38 -9.71
N LEU A 130 -8.84 -1.42 -9.34
CA LEU A 130 -8.36 -0.83 -8.11
C LEU A 130 -8.33 0.70 -8.24
N ASP A 131 -9.00 1.38 -7.31
CA ASP A 131 -8.94 2.83 -7.19
C ASP A 131 -7.61 3.24 -6.56
N LEU A 132 -6.82 4.03 -7.30
CA LEU A 132 -5.45 4.37 -6.95
C LEU A 132 -5.34 5.87 -6.64
N ILE A 133 -4.80 6.17 -5.47
CA ILE A 133 -4.41 7.53 -5.07
C ILE A 133 -2.89 7.64 -5.27
N THR A 134 -2.48 8.42 -6.28
CA THR A 134 -1.10 8.48 -6.75
C THR A 134 -0.69 9.92 -7.09
N PRO A 135 0.61 10.26 -7.12
CA PRO A 135 1.05 11.62 -7.42
C PRO A 135 0.56 12.13 -8.78
N GLU A 136 0.41 11.24 -9.78
CA GLU A 136 -0.01 11.66 -11.12
C GLU A 136 -1.51 11.98 -11.21
N THR A 137 -2.32 11.40 -10.32
CA THR A 137 -3.78 11.54 -10.34
C THR A 137 -4.32 12.45 -9.24
N HIS A 138 -3.54 12.63 -8.18
CA HIS A 138 -3.87 13.41 -6.99
C HIS A 138 -2.68 14.30 -6.59
N PRO A 139 -2.31 15.32 -7.39
CA PRO A 139 -1.16 16.19 -7.11
C PRO A 139 -1.37 17.09 -5.88
#